data_AF-A0A6F8YYP2-F1
#
_entry.id   AF-A0A6F8YYP2-F1
#
_cell.length_a   1.000
_cell.length_b   1.000
_cell.length_c   1.000
_cell.angle_alpha   90.00
_cell.angle_beta   90.00
_cell.angle_gamma   90.00
#
_symmetry.space_group_name_H-M   'P 1'
#
loop_
_entity.id
_entity.type
_entity.pdbx_description
1 polymer ?
#
loop_
_entity_poly.entity_id
_entity_poly.type
_entity_poly.pdbx_seq_one_letter_code
_entity_poly.pdbx_strand_id
1 'polypeptide(L)' 'MEGSGPAYRHSFLVELWLEPRELVGAPALVRGRIRDLREERQVYVKSFAELRAFVEAALDGAGHHAYRWEGEP' A
#
# COMPACT_ATOMS: atom_id res chain seq x y z
N MET A 1 32.41 0.02 -16.21
CA MET A 1 31.18 -0.78 -16.12
C MET A 1 30.71 -0.68 -14.68
N GLU A 2 29.82 0.28 -14.41
CA GLU A 2 29.14 0.37 -13.13
C GLU A 2 28.21 -0.84 -13.00
N GLY A 3 28.53 -1.72 -12.06
CA GLY A 3 27.63 -2.79 -11.69
C GLY A 3 26.38 -2.17 -11.08
N SER A 4 25.23 -2.40 -11.71
CA SER A 4 23.89 -2.18 -11.19
C SER A 4 23.81 -2.64 -9.72
N GLY A 5 23.97 -1.70 -8.78
CA GLY A 5 23.66 -1.93 -7.37
C GLY A 5 22.21 -2.42 -7.24
N PRO A 6 21.88 -3.24 -6.22
CA PRO A 6 20.54 -3.80 -6.10
C PRO A 6 19.53 -2.66 -6.11
N ALA A 7 18.54 -2.71 -7.01
CA ALA A 7 17.42 -1.78 -7.00
C ALA A 7 16.73 -1.89 -5.63
N TYR A 8 17.11 -1.00 -4.71
CA TYR A 8 16.74 -1.08 -3.30
C TYR A 8 15.21 -1.07 -3.19
N ARG A 9 14.68 -2.21 -2.77
CA ARG A 9 13.26 -2.57 -2.66
C ARG A 9 12.49 -1.52 -1.85
N HIS A 10 11.60 -0.75 -2.49
CA HIS A 10 10.53 -0.06 -1.76
C HIS A 10 9.77 -1.11 -0.97
N SER A 11 9.74 -0.94 0.35
CA SER A 11 9.21 -1.92 1.28
C SER A 11 8.19 -1.23 2.15
N PHE A 12 6.93 -1.60 1.98
CA PHE A 12 5.82 -1.11 2.78
C PHE A 12 5.36 -2.22 3.73
N LEU A 13 5.15 -1.88 5.00
CA LEU A 13 4.40 -2.75 5.90
C LEU A 13 2.94 -2.32 5.87
N VAL A 14 2.05 -3.26 5.55
CA VAL A 14 0.61 -3.02 5.51
C VAL A 14 -0.07 -3.90 6.55
N GLU A 15 -0.77 -3.26 7.47
CA GLU A 15 -1.64 -3.94 8.43
C GLU A 15 -3.09 -3.61 8.08
N LEU A 16 -3.88 -4.63 7.79
CA LEU A 16 -5.30 -4.50 7.47
C LEU A 16 -6.14 -5.18 8.55
N TRP A 17 -7.24 -4.56 8.93
CA TRP A 17 -8.25 -5.16 9.79
C TRP A 17 -9.65 -4.87 9.27
N LEU A 18 -10.54 -5.82 9.53
CA LEU A 18 -11.95 -5.73 9.19
C LEU A 18 -12.73 -5.37 10.45
N GLU A 19 -13.42 -4.25 10.41
CA GLU A 19 -14.32 -3.82 11.47
C GLU A 19 -15.75 -4.21 11.08
N PRO A 20 -16.40 -5.13 11.81
CA PRO A 20 -17.80 -5.44 11.57
C PRO A 20 -18.66 -4.21 11.85
N ARG A 21 -19.73 -4.04 11.07
CA ARG A 21 -20.70 -2.97 11.30
C ARG A 21 -21.86 -3.49 12.15
N GLU A 22 -22.38 -2.62 13.01
CA GLU A 22 -23.59 -2.89 13.79
C GLU A 22 -24.86 -2.98 12.93
N LEU A 23 -24.83 -2.40 11.73
CA LEU A 23 -25.95 -2.45 10.79
C LEU A 23 -26.02 -3.81 10.09
N VAL A 24 -27.10 -4.55 10.35
CA VAL A 24 -27.38 -5.85 9.71
C VAL A 24 -27.38 -5.70 8.18
N GLY A 25 -26.57 -6.51 7.50
CA GLY A 25 -26.46 -6.52 6.04
C GLY A 25 -25.49 -5.48 5.46
N ALA A 26 -24.89 -4.60 6.27
CA ALA A 26 -23.84 -3.72 5.80
C ALA A 26 -22.50 -4.48 5.65
N PRO A 27 -21.70 -4.21 4.60
CA PRO A 27 -20.37 -4.79 4.46
C PRO A 27 -19.44 -4.30 5.57
N ALA A 28 -18.48 -5.14 5.95
CA ALA A 28 -17.44 -4.77 6.91
C ALA A 28 -16.63 -3.56 6.41
N LEU A 29 -16.18 -2.73 7.35
CA LEU A 29 -15.22 -1.68 7.05
C LEU A 29 -13.83 -2.27 6.95
N VAL A 30 -13.15 -1.98 5.85
CA VAL A 30 -11.72 -2.25 5.74
C VAL A 30 -10.99 -1.04 6.30
N ARG A 31 -10.17 -1.25 7.31
CA ARG A 31 -9.22 -0.25 7.80
C ARG A 31 -7.82 -0.77 7.59
N GLY A 32 -6.91 0.15 7.33
CA GLY A 32 -5.52 -0.18 7.14
C GLY A 32 -4.61 0.86 7.75
N ARG A 33 -3.44 0.40 8.14
CA ARG A 33 -2.28 1.22 8.44
C ARG A 33 -1.17 0.83 7.47
N ILE A 34 -0.59 1.84 6.83
CA ILE A 34 0.58 1.66 5.96
C ILE A 34 1.74 2.35 6.63
N ARG A 35 2.84 1.62 6.81
CA ARG A 35 4.12 2.16 7.23
C ARG A 35 5.10 2.08 6.07
N ASP A 36 5.57 3.25 5.63
CA ASP A 36 6.73 3.36 4.77
C ASP A 36 7.98 3.11 5.63
N LEU A 37 8.72 2.04 5.35
CA LEU A 37 9.90 1.66 6.12
C LEU A 37 11.12 2.54 5.80
N ARG A 38 11.06 3.37 4.75
CA ARG A 38 12.13 4.29 4.37
C ARG A 38 12.04 5.60 5.13
N GLU A 39 10.84 6.15 5.22
CA GLU A 39 10.56 7.45 5.83
C GLU A 39 10.04 7.34 7.27
N GLU A 40 9.85 6.11 7.76
CA GLU A 40 9.14 5.79 9.02
C GLU A 40 7.75 6.44 9.13
N ARG A 41 7.17 6.83 8.00
CA ARG A 41 5.90 7.52 7.91
C ARG A 41 4.75 6.52 8.00
N GLN A 42 3.72 6.89 8.76
CA GLN A 42 2.49 6.10 8.89
C GLN A 42 1.29 6.85 8.33
N VAL A 43 0.42 6.13 7.61
CA VAL A 43 -0.87 6.64 7.14
C VAL A 43 -1.97 5.63 7.41
N TYR A 44 -3.19 6.12 7.59
CA TYR A 44 -4.40 5.31 7.73
C TYR A 44 -5.20 5.32 6.43
N VAL A 45 -5.73 4.16 6.05
CA VAL A 45 -6.57 3.98 4.86
C VAL A 45 -7.89 3.33 5.25
N LYS A 46 -8.96 3.65 4.50
CA LYS A 46 -10.31 3.09 4.73
C LYS A 46 -10.78 2.14 3.61
N SER A 47 -9.91 1.82 2.67
CA SER A 47 -10.22 0.89 1.57
C SER A 47 -8.96 0.36 0.90
N PHE A 48 -9.11 -0.74 0.16
CA PHE A 48 -8.06 -1.24 -0.74
C PHE A 48 -7.71 -0.24 -1.85
N ALA A 49 -8.68 0.53 -2.34
CA ALA A 49 -8.43 1.54 -3.37
C ALA A 49 -7.51 2.65 -2.85
N GLU A 50 -7.69 3.07 -1.61
CA GLU A 50 -6.79 4.06 -0.97
C GLU A 50 -5.40 3.49 -0.70
N LEU A 51 -5.32 2.23 -0.26
CA LEU A 51 -4.04 1.54 -0.11
C LEU A 51 -3.25 1.56 -1.43
N ARG A 52 -3.92 1.17 -2.52
CA ARG A 52 -3.33 1.15 -3.86
C ARG A 52 -2.85 2.53 -4.29
N ALA A 53 -3.71 3.55 -4.21
CA ALA A 53 -3.36 4.91 -4.59
C ALA A 53 -2.17 5.46 -3.78
N PHE A 54 -2.08 5.12 -2.49
CA PHE A 54 -0.94 5.52 -1.66
C PHE A 54 0.36 4.88 -2.16
N VAL A 55 0.37 3.56 -2.39
CA VAL A 55 1.56 2.83 -2.85
C VAL A 55 2.00 3.32 -4.24
N GLU A 56 1.06 3.50 -5.16
CA GLU A 56 1.35 4.00 -6.50
C GLU A 56 1.96 5.41 -6.47
N ALA A 57 1.37 6.34 -5.70
CA ALA A 57 1.92 7.68 -5.55
C ALA A 57 3.34 7.68 -4.92
N ALA A 58 3.59 6.79 -3.95
CA ALA A 58 4.90 6.65 -3.34
C ALA A 58 5.95 6.09 -4.32
N LEU A 59 5.56 5.14 -5.18
CA LEU A 59 6.41 4.61 -6.23
C LEU A 59 6.69 5.67 -7.30
N ASP A 60 5.65 6.34 -7.80
CA ASP A 60 5.75 7.38 -8.84
C ASP A 60 6.63 8.54 -8.37
N GLY A 61 6.44 9.00 -7.13
CA GLY A 61 7.27 10.05 -6.52
C GLY A 61 8.75 9.67 -6.40
N ALA A 62 9.04 8.36 -6.35
CA ALA A 62 10.40 7.83 -6.35
C ALA A 62 10.93 7.47 -7.76
N GLY A 63 10.18 7.77 -8.82
CA GLY A 63 10.56 7.45 -10.20
C GLY A 63 10.43 5.96 -10.54
N HIS A 64 9.63 5.22 -9.78
CA HIS A 64 9.29 3.83 -10.04
C HIS A 64 7.82 3.72 -10.42
N HIS A 65 7.49 2.76 -11.27
CA HIS A 65 6.08 2.43 -11.55
C HIS A 65 5.81 1.02 -11.05
N ALA A 66 4.66 0.82 -10.38
CA ALA A 66 4.17 -0.52 -10.11
C ALA A 66 3.93 -1.21 -11.46
N TYR A 67 4.73 -2.22 -11.79
CA TYR A 67 4.65 -2.89 -13.10
C TYR A 67 3.34 -3.69 -13.26
N ARG A 68 2.79 -4.21 -12.14
CA ARG A 68 1.53 -4.96 -12.04
C ARG A 68 1.18 -5.20 -10.57
N TRP A 69 -0.08 -5.08 -10.18
CA TRP A 69 -0.58 -5.68 -8.94
C TRP A 69 -0.86 -7.17 -9.19
N GLU A 70 -0.36 -8.08 -8.33
CA GLU A 70 -0.66 -9.51 -8.46
C GLU A 70 -2.19 -9.72 -8.48
N GLY A 71 -2.72 -10.25 -9.58
CA GLY A 71 -4.15 -10.52 -9.78
C GLY A 71 -4.88 -9.61 -10.77
N GLU A 72 -4.26 -8.53 -11.26
CA GLU A 72 -4.79 -7.79 -12.42
C GLU A 72 -4.41 -8.49 -13.74
N PRO A 73 -5.28 -8.52 -14.78
CA PRO A 73 -4.98 -9.17 -16.06
C PRO A 73 -3.71 -8.63 -16.74
#